data_AF-A0A5M6CUS4-F1
#
_entry.id   AF-A0A5M6CUS4-F1
#
_cell.length_a   1.000
_cell.length_b   1.000
_cell.length_c   1.000
_cell.angle_alpha   90.00
_cell.angle_beta   90.00
_cell.angle_gamma   90.00
#
_symmetry.space_group_name_H-M   'P 1'
#
loop_
_entity.id
_entity.type
_entity.pdbx_description
1 polymer ?
#
loop_
_entity_poly.entity_id
_entity_poly.type
_entity_poly.pdbx_seq_one_letter_code
_entity_poly.pdbx_strand_id
1 'polypeptide(L)'
;MKQLKLMLLMAFFSLGFASVSFGQVGVVQNTITRNVCAPGYSGCYNGQVTLKLSTTGPFIISTTNIFPANQTISKDYPSSYKGITVTVAGLTSTGSYVLPAAIGDQVIITSGLDDGVHHAYTVGITKTGTYQYILAIGDYAY
;
A
#
# COMPACT_ATOMS: atom_id res chain seq x y z
N MET A 1 -52.55 -26.31 -27.62
CA MET A 1 -51.75 -25.92 -26.44
C MET A 1 -50.79 -27.05 -25.99
N LYS A 2 -49.83 -27.47 -26.83
CA LYS A 2 -48.87 -28.56 -26.49
C LYS A 2 -47.39 -28.21 -26.71
N GLN A 3 -47.08 -27.06 -27.31
CA GLN A 3 -45.73 -26.63 -27.66
C GLN A 3 -45.05 -25.76 -26.58
N LEU A 4 -45.81 -25.19 -25.64
CA LEU A 4 -45.27 -24.25 -24.64
C LEU A 4 -44.48 -24.92 -23.50
N LYS A 5 -44.70 -26.22 -23.25
CA LYS A 5 -44.05 -26.94 -22.14
C LYS A 5 -42.62 -27.41 -22.47
N LEU A 6 -42.25 -27.51 -23.76
CA LEU A 6 -40.94 -28.03 -24.17
C LEU A 6 -39.84 -26.95 -24.14
N MET A 7 -40.18 -25.68 -24.35
CA MET A 7 -39.22 -24.57 -24.30
C MET A 7 -38.77 -24.21 -22.87
N LEU A 8 -39.57 -24.51 -21.85
CA LEU A 8 -39.21 -24.20 -20.45
C LEU A 8 -38.13 -25.15 -19.90
N LEU A 9 -38.02 -26.38 -20.42
CA LEU A 9 -37.11 -27.40 -19.90
C LEU A 9 -35.65 -27.18 -20.33
N MET A 10 -35.42 -26.50 -21.46
CA MET A 10 -34.08 -26.20 -21.99
C MET A 10 -33.41 -24.98 -21.31
N ALA A 11 -34.16 -24.16 -20.57
CA ALA A 11 -33.64 -22.99 -19.88
C ALA A 11 -32.98 -23.31 -18.52
N PHE A 12 -33.19 -24.51 -17.97
CA PHE A 12 -32.60 -24.91 -16.68
C PHE A 12 -31.21 -25.55 -16.82
N PHE A 13 -30.82 -26.02 -18.00
CA PHE A 13 -29.48 -26.61 -18.22
C PHE A 13 -28.39 -25.59 -18.60
N SER A 14 -28.75 -24.36 -18.96
CA SER A 14 -27.80 -23.26 -19.21
C SER A 14 -27.43 -22.45 -17.97
N LEU A 15 -28.19 -22.58 -16.87
CA LEU A 15 -27.89 -21.93 -15.58
C LEU A 15 -26.99 -22.79 -14.67
N GLY A 16 -26.73 -24.04 -15.04
CA GLY A 16 -25.97 -25.01 -14.22
C GLY A 16 -24.44 -24.93 -14.35
N PHE A 17 -23.90 -24.16 -15.29
CA PHE A 17 -22.44 -24.07 -15.51
C PHE A 17 -21.86 -22.66 -15.35
N ALA A 18 -22.67 -21.65 -15.02
CA ALA A 18 -22.19 -20.28 -14.88
C ALA A 18 -21.58 -19.95 -13.49
N SER A 19 -21.67 -20.86 -12.52
CA SER A 19 -21.22 -20.59 -11.14
C SER A 19 -19.95 -21.32 -10.70
N VAL A 20 -19.32 -22.14 -11.55
CA VAL A 20 -17.90 -22.46 -11.36
C VAL A 20 -17.06 -21.33 -11.95
N SER A 21 -17.23 -20.14 -11.37
CA SER A 21 -16.08 -19.24 -11.25
C SER A 21 -15.09 -20.02 -10.39
N PHE A 22 -14.10 -20.64 -11.04
CA PHE A 22 -12.89 -21.10 -10.36
C PHE A 22 -12.51 -19.99 -9.40
N GLY A 23 -12.60 -20.26 -8.09
CA GLY A 23 -12.36 -19.27 -7.06
C GLY A 23 -11.07 -18.55 -7.37
N GLN A 24 -11.20 -17.36 -7.94
CA GLN A 24 -10.10 -16.44 -8.08
C GLN A 24 -9.85 -16.06 -6.63
N VAL A 25 -8.89 -16.75 -6.01
CA VAL A 25 -8.38 -16.40 -4.69
C VAL A 25 -8.02 -14.95 -4.84
N GLY A 26 -8.83 -14.06 -4.24
CA GLY A 26 -8.63 -12.63 -4.35
C GLY A 26 -7.18 -12.37 -4.01
N VAL A 27 -6.43 -11.76 -4.94
CA VAL A 27 -5.01 -11.50 -4.73
C VAL A 27 -4.93 -10.65 -3.47
N VAL A 28 -4.42 -11.24 -2.39
CA VAL A 28 -4.32 -10.53 -1.12
C VAL A 28 -3.28 -9.44 -1.31
N GLN A 29 -3.70 -8.18 -1.13
CA GLN A 29 -2.89 -7.01 -1.38
C GLN A 29 -2.73 -6.19 -0.11
N ASN A 30 -1.52 -5.67 0.11
CA ASN A 30 -1.28 -4.58 1.04
C ASN A 30 -1.71 -3.27 0.38
N THR A 31 -2.63 -2.53 1.00
CA THR A 31 -3.03 -1.19 0.56
C THR A 31 -2.33 -0.17 1.45
N ILE A 32 -1.52 0.69 0.86
CA ILE A 32 -0.85 1.79 1.56
C ILE A 32 -1.47 3.11 1.11
N THR A 33 -2.09 3.80 2.05
CA THR A 33 -2.71 5.10 1.85
C THR A 33 -1.83 6.18 2.44
N ARG A 34 -1.44 7.15 1.61
CA ARG A 34 -0.90 8.42 2.11
C ARG A 34 -2.06 9.40 2.21
N ASN A 35 -2.19 10.05 3.35
CA ASN A 35 -3.09 11.20 3.49
C ASN A 35 -2.30 12.49 3.32
N VAL A 36 -2.84 13.43 2.54
CA VAL A 36 -2.34 14.80 2.55
C VAL A 36 -2.68 15.44 3.89
N CYS A 37 -1.75 16.20 4.44
CA CYS A 37 -2.00 16.98 5.63
C CYS A 37 -2.78 18.23 5.31
N ALA A 38 -3.66 18.61 6.23
CA ALA A 38 -4.41 19.85 6.14
C ALA A 38 -3.44 21.04 6.03
N PRO A 39 -3.72 22.03 5.16
CA PRO A 39 -2.91 23.24 5.08
C PRO A 39 -2.78 23.90 6.46
N GLY A 40 -1.55 24.24 6.85
CA GLY A 40 -1.26 24.90 8.13
C GLY A 40 -1.07 23.96 9.34
N TYR A 41 -1.15 22.64 9.15
CA TYR A 41 -0.81 21.69 10.22
C TYR A 41 0.73 21.55 10.34
N SER A 42 1.28 22.06 11.43
CA SER A 42 2.72 21.97 11.72
C SER A 42 3.17 20.52 11.93
N GLY A 43 4.39 20.19 11.51
CA GLY A 43 5.00 18.88 11.69
C GLY A 43 4.59 17.83 10.66
N CYS A 44 3.89 18.20 9.59
CA CYS A 44 3.59 17.28 8.50
C CYS A 44 4.17 17.71 7.15
N TYR A 45 4.83 16.76 6.47
CA TYR A 45 5.43 16.96 5.17
C TYR A 45 4.52 16.48 4.03
N ASN A 46 4.11 17.43 3.19
CA ASN A 46 3.28 17.18 2.01
C ASN A 46 4.06 17.02 0.70
N GLY A 47 5.40 17.04 0.70
CA GLY A 47 6.20 16.86 -0.52
C GLY A 47 6.17 15.44 -1.08
N GLN A 48 6.83 15.21 -2.22
CA GLN A 48 6.82 13.89 -2.87
C GLN A 48 7.57 12.85 -2.02
N VAL A 49 7.06 11.61 -2.01
CA VAL A 49 7.73 10.45 -1.40
C VAL A 49 7.75 9.28 -2.39
N THR A 50 8.89 8.62 -2.47
CA THR A 50 9.04 7.37 -3.22
C THR A 50 9.14 6.23 -2.22
N LEU A 51 8.19 5.31 -2.31
CA LEU A 51 8.16 4.09 -1.53
C LEU A 51 8.55 2.91 -2.43
N LYS A 52 9.63 2.23 -2.07
CA LYS A 52 10.00 0.95 -2.66
C LYS A 52 9.60 -0.15 -1.68
N LEU A 53 8.78 -1.08 -2.15
CA LEU A 53 8.44 -2.28 -1.40
C LEU A 53 9.07 -3.51 -2.03
N SER A 54 9.54 -4.44 -1.20
CA SER A 54 10.17 -5.67 -1.66
C SER A 54 9.66 -6.92 -0.96
N THR A 55 9.84 -8.08 -1.58
CA THR A 55 9.75 -9.36 -0.87
C THR A 55 10.80 -9.42 0.24
N THR A 56 10.55 -10.24 1.26
CA THR A 56 11.52 -10.59 2.30
C THR A 56 11.96 -12.03 2.07
N GLY A 57 13.27 -12.29 1.97
CA GLY A 57 13.81 -13.62 1.66
C GLY A 57 15.02 -13.59 0.73
N PRO A 58 15.51 -14.77 0.29
CA PRO A 58 16.72 -14.89 -0.52
C PRO A 58 16.57 -14.34 -1.95
N PHE A 59 15.34 -14.30 -2.46
CA PHE A 59 15.02 -13.68 -3.75
C PHE A 59 14.24 -12.39 -3.51
N ILE A 60 14.93 -11.26 -3.74
CA ILE A 60 14.37 -9.92 -3.55
C ILE A 60 13.78 -9.45 -4.88
N ILE A 61 12.45 -9.35 -4.92
CA ILE A 61 11.70 -8.68 -5.98
C ILE A 61 11.16 -7.38 -5.37
N SER A 62 11.25 -6.27 -6.10
CA SER A 62 10.79 -4.99 -5.60
C SER A 62 10.01 -4.19 -6.63
N THR A 63 9.11 -3.34 -6.13
CA THR A 63 8.40 -2.33 -6.93
C THR A 63 8.60 -0.97 -6.29
N THR A 64 8.73 0.05 -7.13
CA THR A 64 8.90 1.44 -6.71
C THR A 64 7.66 2.22 -7.07
N ASN A 65 7.12 2.96 -6.10
CA ASN A 65 5.90 3.73 -6.26
C ASN A 65 6.06 5.14 -5.70
N ILE A 66 5.59 6.11 -6.48
CA ILE A 66 5.64 7.53 -6.08
C ILE A 66 4.28 7.92 -5.49
N PHE A 67 4.33 8.50 -4.29
CA PHE A 67 3.25 9.26 -3.70
C PHE A 67 3.51 10.74 -3.99
N PRO A 68 2.79 11.35 -4.96
CA PRO A 68 3.03 12.74 -5.36
C PRO A 68 2.76 13.70 -4.20
N ALA A 69 3.33 14.89 -4.30
CA ALA A 69 3.12 15.95 -3.33
C ALA A 69 1.65 16.40 -3.27
N ASN A 70 1.20 16.80 -2.08
CA ASN A 70 -0.11 17.41 -1.84
C ASN A 70 -1.32 16.54 -2.26
N GLN A 71 -1.19 15.22 -2.25
CA GLN A 71 -2.26 14.30 -2.67
C GLN A 71 -2.48 13.17 -1.68
N THR A 72 -3.76 12.94 -1.35
CA THR A 72 -4.20 11.70 -0.72
C THR A 72 -4.34 10.64 -1.79
N ILE A 73 -3.61 9.53 -1.66
CA ILE A 73 -3.64 8.44 -2.63
C ILE A 73 -3.40 7.10 -1.93
N SER A 74 -4.14 6.09 -2.39
CA SER A 74 -3.95 4.69 -2.01
C SER A 74 -3.28 3.94 -3.14
N LYS A 75 -2.38 3.04 -2.78
CA LYS A 75 -1.72 2.13 -3.72
C LYS A 75 -1.74 0.71 -3.18
N ASP A 76 -2.02 -0.23 -4.08
CA ASP A 76 -2.08 -1.65 -3.77
C ASP A 76 -0.80 -2.36 -4.20
N TYR A 77 -0.35 -3.26 -3.34
CA TYR A 77 0.88 -4.03 -3.51
C TYR A 77 0.61 -5.50 -3.21
N PRO A 78 1.29 -6.45 -3.85
CA PRO A 78 1.19 -7.86 -3.47
C PRO A 78 1.46 -8.05 -1.98
N SER A 79 0.69 -8.90 -1.30
CA SER A 79 0.83 -9.14 0.15
C SER A 79 2.24 -9.61 0.56
N SER A 80 2.95 -10.29 -0.34
CA SER A 80 4.34 -10.75 -0.13
C SER A 80 5.37 -9.61 -0.04
N TYR A 81 5.01 -8.39 -0.44
CA TYR A 81 5.90 -7.24 -0.41
C TYR A 81 5.81 -6.61 0.97
N LYS A 82 6.83 -6.86 1.78
CA LYS A 82 6.91 -6.45 3.19
C LYS A 82 8.12 -5.59 3.49
N GLY A 83 9.23 -5.74 2.78
CA GLY A 83 10.42 -4.90 2.95
C GLY A 83 10.16 -3.48 2.46
N ILE A 84 10.72 -2.48 3.15
CA ILE A 84 10.46 -1.06 2.91
C ILE A 84 11.78 -0.32 2.68
N THR A 85 11.79 0.52 1.66
CA THR A 85 12.80 1.56 1.46
C THR A 85 12.07 2.84 1.07
N VAL A 86 12.42 3.95 1.70
CA VAL A 86 11.77 5.25 1.45
C VAL A 86 12.80 6.23 0.91
N THR A 87 12.39 7.02 -0.08
CA THR A 87 13.15 8.19 -0.55
C THR A 87 12.28 9.44 -0.45
N VAL A 88 12.79 10.46 0.24
CA VAL A 88 12.15 11.78 0.36
C VAL A 88 13.18 12.84 -0.03
N ALA A 89 12.81 13.77 -0.91
CA ALA A 89 13.69 14.85 -1.35
C ALA A 89 15.11 14.41 -1.81
N GLY A 90 15.21 13.21 -2.41
CA GLY A 90 16.49 12.65 -2.87
C GLY A 90 17.26 11.83 -1.83
N LEU A 91 16.84 11.83 -0.56
CA LEU A 91 17.46 11.07 0.52
C LEU A 91 16.77 9.72 0.70
N THR A 92 17.52 8.63 0.56
CA THR A 92 17.02 7.26 0.72
C THR A 92 17.35 6.72 2.11
N SER A 93 16.41 5.98 2.69
CA SER A 93 16.57 5.32 3.99
C SER A 93 17.68 4.27 3.96
N THR A 94 18.56 4.25 4.95
CA THR A 94 19.75 3.36 5.02
C THR A 94 19.52 2.09 5.85
N GLY A 95 18.44 2.03 6.62
CA GLY A 95 18.08 0.88 7.46
C GLY A 95 17.27 -0.22 6.75
N SER A 96 17.14 -1.37 7.42
CA SER A 96 16.24 -2.45 7.00
C SER A 96 14.90 -2.31 7.72
N TYR A 97 13.84 -2.07 6.96
CA TYR A 97 12.50 -1.85 7.49
C TYR A 97 11.52 -2.83 6.86
N VAL A 98 10.50 -3.24 7.61
CA VAL A 98 9.42 -4.12 7.14
C VAL A 98 8.06 -3.56 7.54
N LEU A 99 7.00 -3.93 6.83
CA LEU A 99 5.64 -3.51 7.18
C LEU A 99 5.25 -4.06 8.56
N PRO A 100 4.60 -3.24 9.42
CA PRO A 100 4.18 -3.68 10.74
C PRO A 100 3.24 -4.90 10.68
N ALA A 101 3.40 -5.80 11.65
CA ALA A 101 2.67 -7.06 11.69
C ALA A 101 1.29 -6.92 12.36
N ALA A 102 1.21 -6.24 13.50
CA ALA A 102 -0.04 -6.08 14.24
C ALA A 102 -0.77 -4.77 13.89
N ILE A 103 -2.10 -4.78 14.03
CA ILE A 103 -2.91 -3.55 13.89
C ILE A 103 -2.59 -2.63 15.06
N GLY A 104 -2.34 -1.35 14.78
CA GLY A 104 -1.88 -0.37 15.76
C GLY A 104 -0.36 -0.18 15.79
N ASP A 105 0.41 -1.14 15.26
CA ASP A 105 1.87 -1.00 15.17
C ASP A 105 2.26 0.03 14.11
N GLN A 106 3.36 0.71 14.39
CA GLN A 106 3.98 1.68 13.50
C GLN A 106 5.46 1.34 13.30
N VAL A 107 5.92 1.49 12.06
CA VAL A 107 7.35 1.52 11.74
C VAL A 107 7.73 2.95 11.41
N ILE A 108 8.76 3.45 12.09
CA ILE A 108 9.29 4.79 11.93
C ILE A 108 10.62 4.70 11.20
N ILE A 109 10.76 5.45 10.11
CA ILE A 109 11.90 5.44 9.19
C ILE A 109 12.45 6.85 9.15
N THR A 110 13.69 7.02 9.58
CA THR A 110 14.38 8.31 9.54
C THR A 110 15.46 8.31 8.46
N SER A 111 15.80 9.49 7.91
CA SER A 111 16.94 9.63 7.00
C SER A 111 18.27 9.23 7.65
N GLY A 112 18.39 9.39 8.97
CA GLY A 112 19.64 9.20 9.72
C GLY A 112 20.73 10.23 9.39
N LEU A 113 20.39 11.23 8.58
CA LEU A 113 21.25 12.33 8.15
C LEU A 113 20.64 13.62 8.67
N ASP A 114 21.37 14.27 9.56
CA ASP A 114 21.13 15.63 10.03
C ASP A 114 22.48 16.35 10.07
N ASP A 115 22.88 16.91 8.92
CA ASP A 115 24.19 17.53 8.71
C ASP A 115 24.09 19.03 8.45
N GLY A 116 22.92 19.64 8.72
CA GLY A 116 22.67 21.07 8.52
C GLY A 116 22.46 21.49 7.06
N VAL A 117 22.69 20.60 6.08
CA VAL A 117 22.43 20.82 4.65
C VAL A 117 21.28 19.93 4.15
N HIS A 118 21.16 18.73 4.71
CA HIS A 118 20.09 17.77 4.42
C HIS A 118 19.09 17.72 5.57
N HIS A 119 17.81 18.00 5.27
CA HIS A 119 16.76 17.92 6.28
C HIS A 119 16.45 16.46 6.64
N ALA A 120 16.44 16.16 7.94
CA ALA A 120 16.03 14.86 8.42
C ALA A 120 14.52 14.66 8.17
N TYR A 121 14.14 13.61 7.46
CA TYR A 121 12.73 13.22 7.36
C TYR A 121 12.41 12.12 8.35
N THR A 122 11.15 12.08 8.80
CA THR A 122 10.60 10.96 9.56
C THR A 122 9.37 10.43 8.83
N VAL A 123 9.40 9.17 8.40
CA VAL A 123 8.27 8.51 7.74
C VAL A 123 7.70 7.47 8.68
N GLY A 124 6.42 7.58 9.01
CA GLY A 124 5.68 6.59 9.78
C GLY A 124 4.79 5.75 8.86
N ILE A 125 4.88 4.43 8.95
CA ILE A 125 3.92 3.53 8.32
C ILE A 125 3.20 2.76 9.42
N THR A 126 1.91 3.02 9.59
CA THR A 126 1.07 2.43 10.65
C THR A 126 0.11 1.43 10.04
N LYS A 127 -0.03 0.24 10.63
CA LYS A 127 -1.07 -0.71 10.21
C LYS A 127 -2.39 -0.37 10.89
N THR A 128 -3.40 -0.08 10.10
CA THR A 128 -4.73 0.31 10.59
C THR A 128 -5.78 -0.78 10.45
N GLY A 129 -5.49 -1.80 9.64
CA GLY A 129 -6.40 -2.92 9.43
C GLY A 129 -5.70 -4.11 8.78
N THR A 130 -6.48 -5.14 8.48
CA THR A 130 -6.00 -6.31 7.76
C THR A 130 -5.52 -5.89 6.36
N TYR A 131 -4.20 -5.94 6.17
CA TYR A 131 -3.49 -5.46 4.97
C TYR A 131 -3.67 -3.97 4.62
N GLN A 132 -4.11 -3.14 5.57
CA GLN A 132 -4.29 -1.71 5.38
C GLN A 132 -3.26 -0.94 6.20
N TYR A 133 -2.58 0.01 5.54
CA TYR A 133 -1.52 0.82 6.15
C TYR A 133 -1.70 2.29 5.79
N ILE A 134 -1.37 3.16 6.74
CA ILE A 134 -1.29 4.60 6.53
C ILE A 134 0.19 5.00 6.51
N LEU A 135 0.58 5.74 5.47
CA LEU A 135 1.87 6.40 5.37
C LEU A 135 1.71 7.87 5.75
N ALA A 136 2.44 8.28 6.77
CA ALA A 136 2.56 9.66 7.23
C ALA A 136 4.03 10.10 7.15
N ILE A 137 4.26 11.37 6.85
CA ILE A 137 5.62 11.93 6.88
C ILE A 137 5.59 13.12 7.83
N GLY A 138 6.38 13.01 8.89
CA GLY A 138 6.69 14.09 9.79
C GLY A 138 7.79 14.97 9.19
N ASP A 139 7.58 16.28 9.28
CA ASP A 139 8.63 17.26 9.03
C ASP A 139 9.43 17.42 10.33
N TYR A 140 10.68 16.96 10.33
CA TYR A 140 11.65 17.32 11.37
C TYR A 140 12.71 18.21 10.73
N ALA A 141 12.30 19.42 10.38
CA ALA A 141 13.19 20.55 10.22
C ALA A 141 12.86 21.56 11.33
N TYR A 142 13.56 21.45 12.47
CA TYR A 142 13.79 22.59 13.36
C TYR A 142 15.28 22.82 13.45
#